data_AF-A0A968TRT2-F1
#
_entry.id   AF-A0A968TRT2-F1
#
_cell.length_a   1.000
_cell.length_b   1.000
_cell.length_c   1.000
_cell.angle_alpha   90.00
_cell.angle_beta   90.00
_cell.angle_gamma   90.00
#
_symmetry.space_group_name_H-M   'P 1'
#
loop_
_entity.id
_entity.type
_entity.pdbx_description
1 polymer ?
#
loop_
_entity_poly.entity_id
_entity_poly.type
_entity_poly.pdbx_seq_one_letter_code
_entity_poly.pdbx_strand_id
1 'polypeptide(L)' 'MSRNALRSIDPKLFHFVDGRLLVQHSQRAFDLYHQDVAGNTVKANELWPKLVHKKAGKLKPGKFDKPAKG' A
#
# COMPACT_ATOMS: atom_id res chain seq x y z
N MET A 1 -11.21 -5.68 -21.60
CA MET A 1 -11.96 -5.02 -20.51
C MET A 1 -11.01 -4.15 -19.68
N SER A 2 -10.94 -2.84 -19.95
CA SER A 2 -10.15 -1.92 -19.14
C SER A 2 -10.85 -1.72 -17.78
N ARG A 3 -10.16 -1.99 -16.66
CA ARG A 3 -10.70 -1.74 -15.31
C ARG A 3 -10.62 -0.24 -15.01
N ASN A 4 -11.52 0.54 -15.59
CA ASN A 4 -11.88 1.90 -15.19
C ASN A 4 -12.66 1.91 -13.85
N ALA A 5 -12.39 0.96 -12.95
CA ALA A 5 -12.96 0.99 -11.62
C ALA A 5 -12.00 1.80 -10.74
N LEU A 6 -12.34 3.07 -10.49
CA LEU A 6 -11.89 3.73 -9.27
C LEU A 6 -12.25 2.76 -8.13
N ARG A 7 -11.27 2.07 -7.57
CA ARG A 7 -11.54 1.30 -6.36
C ARG A 7 -11.79 2.34 -5.30
N SER A 8 -12.99 2.36 -4.74
CA SER A 8 -13.27 3.16 -3.55
C SER A 8 -12.24 2.78 -2.50
N ILE A 9 -11.34 3.69 -2.21
CA ILE A 9 -10.39 3.55 -1.11
C ILE A 9 -11.17 4.00 0.11
N ASP A 10 -11.34 3.11 1.09
CA ASP A 10 -11.93 3.49 2.37
C ASP A 10 -10.80 4.07 3.25
N PRO A 11 -10.81 5.39 3.53
CA PRO A 11 -9.77 6.01 4.35
C PRO A 11 -9.80 5.51 5.80
N LYS A 12 -10.88 4.86 6.23
CA LYS A 12 -10.99 4.24 7.56
C LYS A 12 -10.08 3.01 7.70
N LEU A 13 -9.60 2.46 6.59
CA LEU A 13 -8.62 1.36 6.59
C LEU A 13 -7.17 1.86 6.65
N PHE A 14 -6.97 3.18 6.85
CA PHE A 14 -5.65 3.75 7.04
C PHE A 14 -5.31 3.79 8.52
N HIS A 15 -4.17 3.21 8.86
CA HIS A 15 -3.75 3.10 10.25
C HIS A 15 -2.28 3.47 10.40
N PHE A 16 -1.96 4.11 11.51
CA PHE A 16 -0.59 4.36 11.91
C PHE A 16 -0.11 3.25 12.82
N VAL A 17 1.01 2.64 12.47
CA VAL A 17 1.65 1.57 13.23
C VAL A 17 3.13 1.86 13.30
N ASP A 18 3.67 2.01 14.52
CA ASP A 18 5.09 2.28 14.78
C ASP A 18 5.66 3.44 13.95
N GLY A 19 4.89 4.53 13.84
CA GLY A 19 5.27 5.73 13.08
C GLY A 19 5.15 5.59 11.56
N ARG A 20 4.48 4.54 11.06
CA ARG A 20 4.31 4.26 9.62
C ARG A 20 2.84 4.22 9.23
N LEU A 21 2.53 4.81 8.07
CA LEU A 21 1.18 4.79 7.52
C LEU A 21 0.95 3.50 6.74
N LEU A 22 0.02 2.69 7.22
CA LEU A 22 -0.47 1.50 6.56
C LEU A 22 -1.71 1.86 5.72
N VAL A 23 -1.61 1.67 4.41
CA VAL A 23 -2.68 1.96 3.45
C VAL A 23 -3.20 0.64 2.90
N GLN A 24 -4.46 0.34 3.16
CA GLN A 24 -5.08 -0.89 2.70
C GLN A 24 -6.37 -0.63 1.94
N HIS A 25 -6.67 -1.51 0.99
CA HIS A 25 -7.81 -1.37 0.08
C HIS A 25 -8.92 -2.39 0.35
N SER A 26 -8.77 -3.24 1.37
CA SER A 26 -9.76 -4.27 1.71
C SER A 26 -9.73 -4.56 3.21
N GLN A 27 -10.92 -4.75 3.80
CA GLN A 27 -11.08 -5.12 5.21
C GLN A 27 -10.32 -6.41 5.54
N ARG A 28 -10.30 -7.39 4.61
CA ARG A 28 -9.56 -8.63 4.82
C ARG A 28 -8.06 -8.44 4.99
N ALA A 29 -7.45 -7.50 4.27
CA ALA A 29 -6.03 -7.18 4.46
C ALA A 29 -5.80 -6.55 5.85
N PHE A 30 -6.82 -5.88 6.37
CA PHE A 30 -6.75 -5.16 7.64
C PHE A 30 -6.79 -6.15 8.77
N ASP A 31 -7.76 -7.07 8.72
CA ASP A 31 -7.92 -8.13 9.70
C ASP A 31 -6.68 -9.04 9.71
N LEU A 32 -6.18 -9.45 8.54
CA LEU A 32 -4.97 -10.28 8.44
C LEU A 32 -3.72 -9.59 8.97
N TYR A 33 -3.61 -8.27 8.76
CA TYR A 33 -2.50 -7.50 9.30
C TYR A 33 -2.59 -7.41 10.84
N HIS A 34 -3.79 -7.18 11.38
CA HIS A 34 -4.05 -7.05 12.81
C HIS A 34 -3.92 -8.37 13.59
N GLN A 35 -4.00 -9.52 12.91
CA GLN A 35 -3.73 -10.82 13.54
C GLN A 35 -2.30 -10.96 14.08
N ASP A 36 -1.32 -10.33 13.41
CA ASP A 36 0.08 -10.35 13.83
C ASP A 36 0.78 -9.08 13.30
N VAL A 37 0.54 -7.96 13.98
CA VAL A 37 1.06 -6.65 13.56
C VAL A 37 2.59 -6.65 13.51
N ALA A 38 3.25 -7.22 14.52
CA ALA A 38 4.71 -7.24 14.61
C ALA A 38 5.34 -8.09 13.49
N GLY A 39 4.90 -9.34 13.32
CA GLY A 39 5.44 -10.23 12.29
C GLY A 39 5.10 -9.77 10.87
N ASN A 40 3.91 -9.22 10.66
CA ASN A 40 3.55 -8.65 9.36
C ASN A 40 4.34 -7.37 9.04
N THR A 41 4.73 -6.59 10.06
CA THR A 41 5.60 -5.41 9.89
C THR A 41 7.02 -5.82 9.50
N VAL A 42 7.58 -6.87 10.11
CA VAL A 42 8.89 -7.42 9.71
C VAL A 42 8.85 -7.91 8.26
N LYS A 43 7.83 -8.70 7.89
CA LYS A 43 7.65 -9.15 6.50
C LYS A 43 7.49 -7.98 5.54
N ALA A 44 6.77 -6.93 5.92
CA ALA A 44 6.64 -5.73 5.11
C ALA A 44 8.01 -5.07 4.89
N ASN A 45 8.83 -4.93 5.93
CA ASN A 45 10.18 -4.36 5.83
C ASN A 45 11.09 -5.13 4.87
N GLU A 46 10.99 -6.46 4.86
CA GLU A 46 11.84 -7.30 4.02
C GLU A 46 11.35 -7.40 2.56
N LEU A 47 10.03 -7.45 2.36
CA LEU A 47 9.43 -7.72 1.06
C LEU A 47 9.17 -6.44 0.26
N TRP A 48 8.85 -5.32 0.91
CA TRP A 48 8.56 -4.06 0.22
C TRP A 48 9.74 -3.54 -0.60
N PRO A 49 10.99 -3.49 -0.10
CA PRO A 49 12.14 -3.07 -0.90
C PRO A 49 12.33 -3.95 -2.14
N LYS A 50 12.13 -5.27 -2.00
CA LYS A 50 12.21 -6.23 -3.11
C LYS A 50 11.11 -5.99 -4.14
N LEU A 51 9.89 -5.68 -3.70
CA LEU A 51 8.77 -5.33 -4.58
C LEU A 51 8.99 -4.00 -5.30
N VAL A 52 9.50 -2.98 -4.60
CA VAL A 52 9.87 -1.69 -5.18
C VAL A 52 10.94 -1.90 -6.23
N HIS A 53 12.02 -2.62 -5.92
CA HIS A 53 13.09 -2.90 -6.88
C HIS A 53 12.59 -3.70 -8.09
N LYS A 54 11.75 -4.72 -7.88
CA LYS A 54 11.14 -5.52 -8.97
C LYS A 54 10.19 -4.70 -9.86
N LYS A 55 9.57 -3.66 -9.31
CA LYS A 55 8.66 -2.76 -10.03
C LYS A 55 9.34 -1.47 -10.50
N ALA A 56 10.56 -1.19 -10.05
CA ALA A 56 11.37 -0.08 -10.51
C ALA A 56 11.62 -0.24 -12.02
N GLY A 57 11.36 0.82 -12.79
CA GLY A 57 11.47 0.80 -14.25
C GLY A 57 10.32 0.13 -15.02
N LYS A 58 9.41 -0.61 -14.37
CA LYS A 58 8.17 -1.15 -15.00
C LYS A 58 6.97 -0.22 -14.87
N LEU A 59 7.12 0.87 -14.13
CA LEU A 59 6.15 1.94 -14.02
C LEU A 59 6.30 2.81 -15.27
N LYS A 60 5.32 2.75 -16.18
CA LYS A 60 5.25 3.69 -17.31
C LYS A 60 5.30 5.12 -16.76
N PRO A 61 6.10 6.03 -17.36
CA PRO A 61 6.08 7.45 -17.00
C PRO A 61 4.64 7.98 -17.11
N GLY A 62 4.15 8.66 -16.05
CA GLY A 62 2.78 9.21 -15.97
C GLY A 62 1.79 8.51 -15.02
N LYS A 63 2.24 7.54 -14.20
CA LYS A 63 1.40 6.82 -13.22
C LYS A 63 1.43 7.34 -11.79
N PHE A 64 2.22 8.36 -11.51
CA PHE A 64 2.15 9.10 -10.24
C PHE A 64 1.45 10.41 -10.52
N ASP A 65 0.38 10.68 -9.77
CA ASP A 65 -0.19 12.03 -9.73
C ASP A 65 0.90 13.00 -9.29
N LYS A 66 0.92 14.19 -9.91
CA LYS A 66 1.87 15.25 -9.56
C LYS A 66 1.82 15.46 -8.03
N PRO A 67 2.97 15.71 -7.37
CA PRO A 67 2.96 16.05 -5.96
C PRO A 67 1.95 17.17 -5.73
N ALA A 68 1.04 16.97 -4.78
CA ALA A 68 0.04 17.96 -4.43
C ALA A 68 0.78 19.26 -4.12
N LYS A 69 0.50 20.30 -4.91
CA LYS A 69 1.05 21.63 -4.65
C LYS A 69 0.41 22.11 -3.35
N GLY A 70 1.26 22.36 -2.35
CA GLY A 70 0.89 23.15 -1.17
C GLY A 70 0.64 24.61 -1.52
#